data_AF-D1YIW8-F1
#
_entry.id   AF-D1YIW8-F1
#
_cell.length_a   1.000
_cell.length_b   1.000
_cell.length_c   1.000
_cell.angle_alpha   90.00
_cell.angle_beta   90.00
_cell.angle_gamma   90.00
#
_symmetry.space_group_name_H-M   'P 1'
#
loop_
_entity.id
_entity.type
_entity.pdbx_description
1 polymer ?
#
loop_
_entity_poly.entity_id
_entity_poly.type
_entity_poly.pdbx_seq_one_letter_code
_entity_poly.pdbx_strand_id
1 'polypeptide(L)'
;YEVIRAPSIEKGNKANRAIGLGAMNLHGFLATNHIYYDSPEAVEFTGIFFYTIAYHAFKESNKLAETYGAFKGFKDSSYASGDYFKKFIDEEVSPKTDKIKEIVAKYKLVIPTK
;
A
#
# COMPACT_ATOMS: atom_id res chain seq x y z
N TYR A 1 10.62 -38.59 -13.59
CA TYR A 1 11.63 -37.62 -13.16
C TYR A 1 11.05 -36.23 -13.35
N GLU A 2 10.79 -35.50 -12.27
CA GLU A 2 10.31 -34.13 -12.34
C GLU A 2 11.52 -33.20 -12.45
N VAL A 3 11.70 -32.58 -13.62
CA VAL A 3 12.79 -31.61 -13.83
C VAL A 3 12.33 -30.27 -13.27
N ILE A 4 12.82 -29.90 -12.08
CA ILE A 4 12.58 -28.58 -11.49
C ILE A 4 13.33 -27.55 -12.33
N ARG A 5 12.63 -26.88 -13.24
CA ARG A 5 13.16 -25.75 -14.00
C ARG A 5 13.12 -24.52 -13.08
N ALA A 6 14.30 -23.99 -12.74
CA ALA A 6 14.52 -22.81 -11.88
C ALA A 6 14.40 -22.99 -10.35
N PRO A 7 15.24 -23.85 -9.72
CA PRO A 7 15.29 -24.02 -8.26
C PRO A 7 15.62 -22.73 -7.48
N SER A 8 16.32 -21.77 -8.10
CA SER A 8 16.58 -20.45 -7.50
C SER A 8 15.30 -19.62 -7.33
N ILE A 9 14.38 -19.68 -8.29
CA ILE A 9 13.09 -18.97 -8.23
C ILE A 9 12.20 -19.59 -7.16
N GLU A 10 12.13 -20.92 -7.09
CA GLU A 10 11.37 -21.61 -6.05
C GLU A 10 11.90 -21.26 -4.65
N LYS A 11 13.23 -21.29 -4.47
CA LYS A 11 13.89 -20.91 -3.22
C LYS A 11 13.60 -19.44 -2.86
N GLY A 12 13.64 -18.53 -3.84
CA GLY A 12 13.32 -17.12 -3.67
C GLY A 12 11.87 -16.89 -3.24
N ASN A 13 10.91 -17.54 -3.91
CA ASN A 13 9.48 -17.41 -3.59
C ASN A 13 9.17 -17.95 -2.20
N LYS A 14 9.72 -19.12 -1.83
CA LYS A 14 9.55 -19.68 -0.47
C LYS A 14 10.15 -18.78 0.61
N ALA A 15 11.28 -18.13 0.33
CA ALA A 15 11.97 -17.27 1.30
C ALA A 15 11.31 -15.89 1.47
N ASN A 16 10.92 -15.25 0.36
CA ASN A 16 10.46 -13.86 0.36
C ASN A 16 8.95 -13.73 0.47
N ARG A 17 8.19 -14.67 -0.12
CA ARG A 17 6.72 -14.62 -0.20
C ARG A 17 6.19 -13.27 -0.71
N ALA A 18 6.92 -12.65 -1.63
CA ALA A 18 6.62 -11.32 -2.14
C ALA A 18 5.38 -11.34 -3.05
N ILE A 19 4.52 -10.33 -2.90
CA ILE A 19 3.31 -10.11 -3.71
C ILE A 19 3.29 -8.64 -4.16
N GLY A 20 2.86 -8.39 -5.39
CA GLY A 20 2.65 -7.05 -5.94
C GLY A 20 1.17 -6.70 -6.00
N LEU A 21 0.67 -5.96 -5.00
CA LEU A 21 -0.67 -5.38 -5.04
C LEU A 21 -0.62 -4.01 -5.71
N GLY A 22 -1.45 -3.80 -6.73
CA GLY A 22 -1.59 -2.53 -7.43
C GLY A 22 -3.05 -2.10 -7.54
N ALA A 23 -3.26 -0.93 -8.12
CA ALA A 23 -4.58 -0.42 -8.46
C ALA A 23 -4.61 0.01 -9.93
N MET A 24 -5.79 -0.04 -10.54
CA MET A 24 -6.03 0.38 -11.92
C MET A 24 -7.22 1.34 -11.98
N ASN A 25 -7.44 1.93 -13.16
CA ASN A 25 -8.53 2.86 -13.43
C ASN A 25 -8.46 4.21 -12.69
N LEU A 26 -7.25 4.68 -12.33
CA LEU A 26 -7.06 5.98 -11.68
C LEU A 26 -7.59 7.13 -12.56
N HIS A 27 -7.21 7.16 -13.84
CA HIS A 27 -7.68 8.23 -14.75
C HIS A 27 -9.20 8.22 -14.92
N GLY A 28 -9.82 7.03 -15.03
CA GLY A 28 -11.27 6.91 -15.09
C GLY A 28 -11.96 7.44 -13.83
N PHE A 29 -11.44 7.09 -12.64
CA PHE A 29 -11.95 7.61 -11.38
C PHE A 29 -11.86 9.14 -11.29
N LEU A 30 -10.71 9.71 -11.66
CA LEU A 30 -10.50 11.16 -11.65
C LEU A 30 -11.46 11.87 -12.62
N ALA A 31 -11.59 11.35 -13.85
CA ALA A 31 -12.48 11.92 -14.87
C ALA A 31 -13.95 11.90 -14.43
N THR A 32 -14.44 10.78 -13.86
CA THR A 32 -15.82 10.68 -13.35
C THR A 32 -16.10 11.64 -12.18
N ASN A 33 -15.06 12.08 -11.46
CA ASN A 33 -15.20 13.06 -10.38
C ASN A 33 -14.79 14.48 -10.81
N HIS A 34 -14.58 14.72 -12.11
CA HIS A 34 -14.18 16.00 -12.68
C HIS A 34 -12.87 16.55 -12.09
N ILE A 35 -11.86 15.68 -11.94
CA ILE A 35 -10.51 16.05 -11.52
C ILE A 35 -9.56 15.88 -12.72
N TYR A 36 -8.80 16.93 -13.03
CA TYR A 36 -7.75 16.86 -14.05
C TYR A 36 -6.59 15.99 -13.55
N TYR A 37 -6.04 15.16 -14.44
CA TYR A 37 -5.00 14.19 -14.06
C TYR A 37 -3.74 14.85 -13.50
N ASP A 38 -3.37 16.02 -14.02
CA ASP A 38 -2.20 16.80 -13.62
C ASP A 38 -2.55 17.91 -12.61
N SER A 39 -3.54 17.67 -11.75
CA SER A 39 -3.98 18.66 -10.75
C SER A 39 -3.44 18.35 -9.35
N PRO A 40 -3.31 19.36 -8.48
CA PRO A 40 -2.99 19.15 -7.07
C PRO A 40 -3.97 18.20 -6.37
N GLU A 41 -5.26 18.24 -6.71
CA GLU A 41 -6.29 17.34 -6.16
C GLU A 41 -6.06 15.88 -6.59
N ALA A 42 -5.61 15.64 -7.82
CA ALA A 42 -5.27 14.29 -8.27
C ALA A 42 -4.08 13.71 -7.49
N VAL A 43 -3.05 14.52 -7.24
CA VAL A 43 -1.90 14.15 -6.41
C VAL A 43 -2.35 13.87 -4.97
N GLU A 44 -3.18 14.76 -4.41
CA GLU A 44 -3.72 14.63 -3.05
C GLU A 44 -4.54 13.35 -2.88
N PHE A 45 -5.52 13.11 -3.76
CA PHE A 45 -6.33 11.89 -3.74
C PHE A 45 -5.47 10.64 -3.84
N THR A 46 -4.53 10.64 -4.78
CA THR A 46 -3.63 9.49 -5.01
C THR A 46 -2.78 9.21 -3.78
N GLY A 47 -2.26 10.26 -3.13
CA GLY A 47 -1.51 10.14 -1.87
C GLY A 47 -2.34 9.50 -0.76
N ILE A 48 -3.55 9.99 -0.51
CA ILE A 48 -4.45 9.45 0.53
C ILE A 48 -4.86 8.01 0.21
N PHE A 49 -5.19 7.72 -1.05
CA PHE A 49 -5.62 6.40 -1.49
C PHE A 49 -4.53 5.35 -1.31
N PHE A 50 -3.30 5.63 -1.78
CA PHE A 50 -2.19 4.68 -1.64
C PHE A 50 -1.63 4.61 -0.22
N TYR A 51 -1.71 5.69 0.58
CA TYR A 51 -1.47 5.62 2.01
C TYR A 51 -2.41 4.60 2.69
N THR A 52 -3.71 4.68 2.38
CA THR A 52 -4.72 3.77 2.93
C THR A 52 -4.48 2.32 2.52
N ILE A 53 -4.19 2.07 1.23
CA ILE A 53 -3.82 0.73 0.75
C ILE A 53 -2.58 0.22 1.47
N ALA A 54 -1.53 1.04 1.60
CA ALA A 54 -0.28 0.64 2.23
C ALA A 54 -0.50 0.22 3.69
N TYR A 55 -1.25 1.02 4.47
CA TYR A 55 -1.61 0.67 5.85
C TYR A 55 -2.26 -0.72 5.95
N HIS A 56 -3.29 -0.98 5.14
CA HIS A 56 -4.00 -2.27 5.17
C HIS A 56 -3.11 -3.41 4.69
N ALA A 57 -2.30 -3.19 3.65
CA ALA A 57 -1.36 -4.20 3.16
C ALA A 57 -0.33 -4.60 4.23
N PHE A 58 0.25 -3.62 4.94
CA PHE A 58 1.19 -3.91 6.04
C PHE A 58 0.51 -4.59 7.22
N LYS A 59 -0.70 -4.14 7.60
CA LYS A 59 -1.47 -4.75 8.68
C LYS A 59 -1.80 -6.22 8.39
N GLU A 60 -2.27 -6.53 7.19
CA GLU A 60 -2.56 -7.92 6.82
C GLU A 60 -1.29 -8.76 6.66
N SER A 61 -0.20 -8.18 6.13
CA SER A 61 1.10 -8.86 6.09
C SER A 61 1.62 -9.21 7.49
N ASN A 62 1.46 -8.31 8.46
CA ASN A 62 1.84 -8.56 9.85
C ASN A 62 1.01 -9.69 10.47
N LYS A 63 -0.32 -9.69 10.32
CA LYS A 63 -1.19 -10.80 10.78
C LYS A 63 -0.79 -12.14 10.16
N LEU A 64 -0.47 -12.16 8.86
CA LEU A 64 0.01 -13.39 8.21
C LEU A 64 1.36 -13.85 8.77
N ALA A 65 2.24 -12.92 9.16
CA ALA A 65 3.52 -13.26 9.79
C ALA A 65 3.33 -13.87 11.19
N GLU A 66 2.29 -13.49 11.93
CA GLU A 66 1.94 -14.12 13.22
C GLU A 66 1.57 -15.61 13.04
N THR A 67 0.86 -15.94 11.96
CA THR A 67 0.42 -17.31 11.68
C THR A 67 1.49 -18.16 10.97
N TYR A 68 2.19 -17.58 9.99
CA TYR A 68 3.07 -18.32 9.08
C TYR A 68 4.56 -18.01 9.26
N GLY A 69 4.91 -17.13 10.19
CA GLY A 69 6.26 -16.58 10.33
C GLY A 69 6.55 -15.46 9.31
N ALA A 70 7.49 -14.59 9.69
CA ALA A 70 8.00 -13.52 8.84
C ALA A 70 8.84 -14.06 7.66
N PHE A 71 9.01 -13.24 6.62
CA PHE A 71 9.90 -13.58 5.51
C PHE A 71 11.37 -13.66 5.95
N LYS A 72 12.20 -14.37 5.17
CA LYS A 72 13.62 -14.55 5.48
C LYS A 72 14.36 -13.20 5.47
N GLY A 73 15.04 -12.87 6.57
CA GLY A 73 15.79 -11.62 6.70
C GLY A 73 14.98 -10.44 7.26
N PHE A 74 13.75 -10.67 7.72
CA PHE A 74 12.93 -9.62 8.35
C PHE A 74 13.67 -8.87 9.46
N LYS A 75 14.40 -9.59 10.34
CA LYS A 75 15.12 -9.01 11.48
C LYS A 75 16.16 -7.95 11.08
N ASP A 76 16.72 -8.06 9.88
CA ASP A 76 17.74 -7.17 9.35
C ASP A 76 17.13 -6.07 8.44
N SER A 77 15.80 -6.01 8.34
CA SER A 77 15.09 -5.09 7.44
C SER A 77 14.68 -3.78 8.12
N SER A 78 14.48 -2.74 7.31
CA SER A 78 13.94 -1.46 7.77
C SER A 78 12.52 -1.58 8.35
N TYR A 79 11.79 -2.65 8.03
CA TYR A 79 10.49 -2.95 8.64
C TYR A 79 10.64 -3.35 10.11
N ALA A 80 11.64 -4.17 10.45
CA ALA A 80 11.89 -4.59 11.83
C ALA A 80 12.41 -3.45 12.70
N SER A 81 13.26 -2.58 12.14
CA SER A 81 13.73 -1.38 12.84
C SER A 81 12.66 -0.29 13.03
N GLY A 82 11.55 -0.37 12.27
CA GLY A 82 10.54 0.68 12.22
C GLY A 82 10.87 1.86 11.29
N ASP A 83 12.13 2.01 10.85
CA ASP A 83 12.57 3.13 10.01
C ASP A 83 11.77 3.29 8.71
N TYR A 84 11.31 2.17 8.12
CA TYR A 84 10.48 2.21 6.91
C TYR A 84 9.17 2.97 7.12
N PHE A 85 8.62 2.94 8.33
CA PHE A 85 7.31 3.48 8.65
C PHE A 85 7.32 4.97 9.01
N LYS A 86 8.50 5.56 9.27
CA LYS A 86 8.66 7.00 9.57
C LYS A 86 7.91 7.89 8.57
N LYS A 87 8.09 7.63 7.28
CA LYS A 87 7.39 8.34 6.19
C LYS A 87 5.85 8.25 6.19
N PHE A 88 5.27 7.31 6.94
CA PHE A 88 3.81 7.16 7.07
C PHE A 88 3.29 7.71 8.40
N ILE A 89 4.15 7.89 9.40
CA ILE A 89 3.76 8.34 10.75
C ILE A 89 4.19 9.77 11.04
N ASP A 90 5.17 10.32 10.34
CA ASP A 90 5.69 11.65 10.66
C ASP A 90 4.69 12.76 10.28
N GLU A 91 3.85 12.53 9.27
CA GLU A 91 2.83 13.47 8.83
C GLU A 91 1.42 12.87 8.93
N GLU A 92 0.46 13.68 9.37
CA GLU A 92 -0.95 13.31 9.37
C GLU A 92 -1.51 13.38 7.94
N VAL A 93 -2.04 12.25 7.46
CA VAL A 93 -2.67 12.16 6.14
C VAL A 93 -4.15 12.46 6.28
N SER A 94 -4.56 13.65 5.82
CA SER A 94 -5.94 14.10 5.82
C SER A 94 -6.28 14.86 4.53
N PRO A 95 -7.54 14.82 4.07
CA PRO A 95 -7.98 15.61 2.92
C PRO A 95 -7.92 17.10 3.24
N LYS A 96 -7.19 17.86 2.41
CA LYS A 96 -6.94 19.30 2.51
C LYS A 96 -7.93 20.08 1.66
N THR A 97 -8.12 19.70 0.40
CA THR A 97 -9.04 20.39 -0.52
C THR A 97 -10.48 19.96 -0.31
N ASP A 98 -11.42 20.88 -0.50
CA ASP A 98 -12.85 20.60 -0.31
C ASP A 98 -13.35 19.53 -1.28
N LYS A 99 -12.83 19.53 -2.51
CA LYS A 99 -13.10 18.49 -3.51
C LYS A 99 -12.75 17.09 -3.03
N ILE A 100 -11.59 16.93 -2.37
CA ILE A 100 -11.17 15.61 -1.88
C ILE A 100 -11.93 15.23 -0.62
N LYS A 101 -12.28 16.18 0.26
CA LYS A 101 -13.20 15.91 1.40
C LYS A 101 -14.54 15.36 0.93
N GLU A 102 -15.13 15.97 -0.11
CA GLU A 102 -16.38 15.49 -0.71
C GLU A 102 -16.23 14.07 -1.27
N ILE A 103 -15.12 13.78 -1.98
CA ILE A 103 -14.86 12.46 -2.54
C ILE A 103 -14.70 11.40 -1.45
N VAL A 104 -13.90 11.69 -0.42
CA VAL A 104 -13.69 10.78 0.72
C VAL A 104 -15.03 10.45 1.39
N ALA A 105 -15.88 11.46 1.62
CA ALA A 105 -17.21 11.28 2.18
C ALA A 105 -18.13 10.47 1.24
N LYS A 106 -18.19 10.84 -0.05
CA LYS A 106 -19.03 10.19 -1.07
C LYS A 106 -18.74 8.70 -1.19
N TYR A 107 -17.47 8.32 -1.23
CA TYR A 107 -17.05 6.92 -1.37
C TYR A 107 -16.83 6.22 -0.03
N LYS A 108 -17.09 6.91 1.09
CA LYS A 108 -16.93 6.39 2.46
C LYS A 108 -15.52 5.82 2.68
N LEU A 109 -14.51 6.48 2.11
CA LEU A 109 -13.12 6.07 2.28
C LEU A 109 -12.70 6.34 3.73
N VAL A 110 -12.38 5.28 4.46
CA VAL A 110 -11.87 5.39 5.83
C VAL A 110 -10.36 5.54 5.76
N ILE A 111 -9.85 6.71 6.13
CA ILE A 111 -8.41 6.98 6.19
C ILE A 111 -7.89 6.47 7.53
N PRO A 112 -6.92 5.55 7.56
CA PRO A 112 -6.36 5.04 8.80
C PRO A 112 -5.63 6.14 9.56
N THR A 113 -6.04 6.38 10.81
CA THR A 113 -5.29 7.22 11.74
C THR A 113 -4.24 6.38 12.46
N LYS A 114 -3.30 7.07 13.13
CA LYS A 114 -2.47 6.45 14.16
C LYS A 114 -3.34 5.80 15.24
#